data_AF-A0A2V8RHG5-F1
#
_entry.id   AF-A0A2V8RHG5-F1
#
_cell.length_a   1.000
_cell.length_b   1.000
_cell.length_c   1.000
_cell.angle_alpha   90.00
_cell.angle_beta   90.00
_cell.angle_gamma   90.00
#
_symmetry.space_group_name_H-M   'P 1'
#
loop_
_entity.id
_entity.type
_entity.pdbx_description
1 polymer ?
#
loop_
_entity_poly.entity_id
_entity_poly.type
_entity_poly.pdbx_seq_one_letter_code
_entity_poly.pdbx_strand_id
1 'polypeptide(L)'
;MITLDPRVRVGPGDLEAQVDVARMIDAWMNSSYHSYNDVRTLRAAVAIAQKALAANSAAKEASDAAQALDKELRELQDGTNTAPGFGSVNRDVARFVTMVQSGDIRPAKSIIENAAPSCLALQYVLARWREINTEALPDLNNLLRQNKLSPLATVTVEKDPVCPK
;
A
#
# COMPACT_ATOMS: atom_id res chain seq x y z
N MET A 1 10.20 -17.60 32.33
CA MET A 1 8.74 -17.83 32.35
C MET A 1 8.10 -16.48 32.61
N ILE A 2 7.21 -16.02 31.72
CA ILE A 2 6.52 -14.73 31.89
C ILE A 2 5.34 -14.96 32.84
N THR A 3 5.24 -14.17 33.90
CA THR A 3 4.15 -14.22 34.89
C THR A 3 3.32 -12.95 34.77
N LEU A 4 2.01 -13.09 34.54
CA LEU A 4 1.09 -11.97 34.42
C LEU A 4 0.95 -11.21 35.75
N ASP A 5 0.71 -9.90 35.67
CA ASP A 5 0.41 -9.08 36.84
C ASP A 5 -0.82 -9.66 37.56
N PRO A 6 -0.74 -9.99 38.87
CA PRO A 6 -1.84 -10.60 39.62
C PRO A 6 -3.15 -9.80 39.62
N ARG A 7 -3.10 -8.51 39.27
CA ARG A 7 -4.26 -7.61 39.16
C ARG A 7 -4.97 -7.76 37.81
N VAL A 8 -4.30 -8.30 36.82
CA VAL A 8 -4.83 -8.54 35.47
C VAL A 8 -5.50 -9.91 35.44
N ARG A 9 -6.83 -9.92 35.44
CA ARG A 9 -7.63 -11.15 35.31
C ARG A 9 -7.96 -11.41 33.84
N VAL A 10 -6.98 -11.84 33.07
CA VAL A 10 -7.17 -12.23 31.67
C VAL A 10 -6.77 -13.68 31.43
N GLY A 11 -7.57 -14.37 30.62
CA GLY A 11 -7.26 -15.74 30.22
C GLY A 11 -6.23 -15.77 29.08
N PRO A 12 -5.52 -16.89 28.88
CA PRO A 12 -4.63 -17.06 27.73
C PRO A 12 -5.30 -16.74 26.37
N GLY A 13 -6.56 -17.13 26.19
CA GLY A 13 -7.33 -16.85 24.98
C GLY A 13 -7.73 -15.39 24.76
N ASP A 14 -7.57 -14.52 25.76
CA ASP A 14 -7.75 -13.07 25.59
C ASP A 14 -6.47 -12.44 25.02
N LEU A 15 -5.30 -12.91 25.50
CA LEU A 15 -3.98 -12.48 25.02
C LEU A 15 -3.70 -12.99 23.61
N GLU A 16 -4.09 -14.23 23.30
CA GLU A 16 -4.01 -14.77 21.93
C GLU A 16 -4.83 -13.90 20.96
N ALA A 17 -6.07 -13.58 21.32
CA ALA A 17 -6.93 -12.70 20.50
C ALA A 17 -6.31 -11.31 20.32
N GLN A 18 -5.64 -10.77 21.34
CA GLN A 18 -4.93 -9.50 21.24
C GLN A 18 -3.76 -9.58 20.26
N VAL A 19 -2.92 -10.62 20.38
CA VAL A 19 -1.77 -10.84 19.49
C VAL A 19 -2.21 -11.03 18.05
N ASP A 20 -3.30 -11.76 17.82
CA ASP A 20 -3.83 -11.99 16.47
C ASP A 20 -4.28 -10.69 15.81
N VAL A 21 -5.01 -9.84 16.55
CA VAL A 21 -5.43 -8.52 16.05
C VAL A 21 -4.22 -7.62 15.82
N ALA A 22 -3.23 -7.62 16.72
CA ALA A 22 -2.02 -6.82 16.56
C ALA A 22 -1.25 -7.23 15.29
N ARG A 23 -1.01 -8.53 15.09
CA ARG A 23 -0.34 -9.06 13.89
C ARG A 23 -1.07 -8.73 12.60
N MET A 24 -2.40 -8.79 12.63
CA MET A 24 -3.23 -8.42 11.49
C MET A 24 -3.04 -6.95 11.11
N ILE A 25 -3.11 -6.03 12.08
CA ILE A 25 -2.91 -4.59 11.87
C ILE A 25 -1.47 -4.31 11.39
N ASP A 26 -0.47 -4.94 12.01
CA ASP A 26 0.94 -4.80 11.63
C ASP A 26 1.18 -5.25 10.18
N ALA A 27 0.55 -6.35 9.75
CA ALA A 27 0.64 -6.81 8.36
C ALA A 27 0.09 -5.78 7.38
N TRP A 28 -1.06 -5.16 7.69
CA TRP A 28 -1.65 -4.11 6.84
C TRP A 28 -0.79 -2.85 6.81
N MET A 29 -0.19 -2.47 7.93
CA MET A 29 0.75 -1.35 7.99
C MET A 29 2.00 -1.61 7.15
N ASN A 30 2.61 -2.78 7.28
CA ASN A 30 3.79 -3.14 6.50
C ASN A 30 3.48 -3.15 5.00
N SER A 31 2.37 -3.75 4.60
CA SER A 31 1.95 -3.83 3.19
C SER A 31 1.73 -2.45 2.57
N SER A 32 1.01 -1.57 3.27
CA SER A 32 0.79 -0.19 2.81
C SER A 32 2.08 0.64 2.78
N TYR A 33 2.98 0.45 3.74
CA TYR A 33 4.27 1.13 3.79
C TYR A 33 5.22 0.70 2.67
N HIS A 34 5.37 -0.59 2.43
CA HIS A 34 6.19 -1.11 1.33
C HIS A 34 5.66 -0.64 -0.01
N SER A 35 4.35 -0.81 -0.25
CA SER A 35 3.73 -0.40 -1.51
C SER A 35 3.86 1.10 -1.76
N TYR A 36 3.74 1.95 -0.72
CA TYR A 36 4.00 3.38 -0.84
C TYR A 36 5.42 3.68 -1.35
N ASN A 37 6.42 2.96 -0.83
CA ASN A 37 7.81 3.15 -1.19
C ASN A 37 8.17 2.58 -2.57
N ASP A 38 7.55 1.46 -2.97
CA ASP A 38 7.68 0.91 -4.32
C ASP A 38 7.13 1.92 -5.35
N VAL A 39 5.94 2.45 -5.10
CA VAL A 39 5.34 3.50 -5.95
C VAL A 39 6.24 4.74 -5.98
N ARG A 40 6.78 5.19 -4.84
CA ARG A 40 7.72 6.33 -4.78
C ARG A 40 8.94 6.10 -5.66
N THR A 41 9.50 4.89 -5.61
CA THR A 41 10.67 4.50 -6.38
C THR A 41 10.36 4.49 -7.86
N LEU A 42 9.23 3.92 -8.26
CA LEU A 42 8.79 3.92 -9.66
C LEU A 42 8.57 5.34 -10.18
N ARG A 43 7.94 6.23 -9.41
CA ARG A 43 7.76 7.65 -9.81
C ARG A 43 9.07 8.37 -10.05
N ALA A 44 10.09 8.13 -9.22
CA ALA A 44 11.41 8.69 -9.46
C ALA A 44 12.01 8.19 -10.79
N ALA A 45 11.82 6.92 -11.12
CA ALA A 45 12.27 6.36 -12.38
C ALA A 45 11.48 6.90 -13.59
N VAL A 46 10.15 7.06 -13.46
CA VAL A 46 9.29 7.69 -14.48
C VAL A 46 9.73 9.14 -14.73
N ALA A 47 10.04 9.91 -13.68
CA ALA A 47 10.53 11.29 -13.83
C ALA A 47 11.86 11.37 -14.60
N ILE A 48 12.76 10.38 -14.44
CA ILE A 48 13.98 10.27 -15.24
C ILE A 48 13.64 9.97 -16.71
N ALA A 49 12.74 9.01 -16.96
CA ALA A 49 12.30 8.67 -18.31
C ALA A 49 11.63 9.86 -19.01
N GLN A 50 10.77 10.61 -18.33
CA GLN A 50 10.13 11.82 -18.86
C GLN A 50 11.16 12.86 -19.33
N LYS A 51 12.23 13.10 -18.56
CA LYS A 51 13.30 14.02 -18.97
C LYS A 51 14.01 13.55 -20.24
N ALA A 52 14.25 12.24 -20.37
CA ALA A 52 14.87 11.68 -21.57
C ALA A 52 13.94 11.77 -22.79
N LEU A 53 12.64 11.53 -22.60
CA LEU A 53 11.62 11.66 -23.65
C LEU A 53 11.45 13.10 -24.12
N ALA A 54 11.54 14.08 -23.22
CA ALA A 54 11.43 15.50 -23.56
C ALA A 54 12.55 15.98 -24.51
N ALA A 55 13.70 15.29 -24.54
CA ALA A 55 14.78 15.58 -25.49
C ALA A 55 14.49 15.06 -26.92
N ASN A 56 13.43 14.28 -27.12
CA ASN A 56 13.05 13.69 -28.40
C ASN A 56 11.63 14.12 -28.81
N SER A 57 11.53 15.07 -29.73
CA SER A 57 10.24 15.58 -30.22
C SER A 57 9.35 14.54 -30.90
N ALA A 58 9.91 13.41 -31.38
CA ALA A 58 9.15 12.31 -31.96
C ALA A 58 8.52 11.38 -30.89
N ALA A 59 8.88 11.53 -29.61
CA ALA A 59 8.48 10.64 -28.52
C ALA A 59 7.18 11.06 -27.81
N LYS A 60 6.28 11.77 -28.51
CA LYS A 60 5.07 12.34 -27.89
C LYS A 60 4.20 11.30 -27.18
N GLU A 61 3.93 10.17 -27.83
CA GLU A 61 3.10 9.10 -27.27
C GLU A 61 3.70 8.53 -25.98
N ALA A 62 5.01 8.25 -25.98
CA ALA A 62 5.73 7.79 -24.80
C ALA A 62 5.74 8.85 -23.67
N SER A 63 5.87 10.14 -24.02
CA SER A 63 5.81 11.23 -23.06
C SER A 63 4.43 11.36 -22.41
N ASP A 64 3.36 11.30 -23.21
CA ASP A 64 1.98 11.39 -22.71
C ASP A 64 1.66 10.17 -21.82
N ALA A 65 2.07 8.96 -22.21
CA ALA A 65 1.91 7.75 -21.41
C ALA A 65 2.69 7.82 -20.08
N ALA A 66 3.92 8.33 -20.09
CA ALA A 66 4.71 8.51 -18.88
C ALA A 66 4.10 9.57 -17.93
N GLN A 67 3.46 10.61 -18.46
CA GLN A 67 2.73 11.61 -17.66
C GLN A 67 1.46 11.04 -17.04
N ALA A 68 0.69 10.27 -17.82
CA ALA A 68 -0.50 9.57 -17.33
C ALA A 68 -0.14 8.61 -16.18
N LEU A 69 0.92 7.82 -16.37
CA LEU A 69 1.39 6.91 -15.33
C LEU A 69 1.86 7.65 -14.06
N ASP A 70 2.67 8.72 -14.16
CA ASP A 70 3.08 9.47 -12.95
C ASP A 70 1.88 10.04 -12.18
N LYS A 71 0.84 10.48 -12.89
CA LYS A 71 -0.41 10.93 -12.26
C LYS A 71 -1.08 9.78 -11.49
N GLU A 72 -1.26 8.61 -12.11
CA GLU A 72 -1.85 7.46 -11.44
C GLU A 72 -1.03 7.00 -10.23
N LEU A 73 0.29 6.97 -10.35
CA LEU A 73 1.19 6.63 -9.25
C LEU A 73 1.07 7.64 -8.10
N ARG A 74 0.95 8.94 -8.40
CA ARG A 74 0.70 9.96 -7.37
C ARG A 74 -0.62 9.70 -6.65
N GLU A 75 -1.68 9.36 -7.37
CA GLU A 75 -2.97 9.01 -6.77
C GLU A 75 -2.87 7.75 -5.89
N LEU A 76 -2.07 6.75 -6.26
CA LEU A 76 -1.82 5.59 -5.40
C LEU A 76 -1.05 5.94 -4.12
N GLN A 77 -0.15 6.91 -4.15
CA GLN A 77 0.58 7.34 -2.95
C GLN A 77 -0.28 8.16 -2.00
N ASP A 78 -0.86 9.23 -2.54
CA ASP A 78 -1.46 10.31 -1.75
C ASP A 78 -2.97 10.11 -1.56
N GLY A 79 -3.61 9.38 -2.48
CA GLY A 79 -5.06 9.33 -2.61
C GLY A 79 -5.62 10.52 -3.37
N THR A 80 -6.94 10.50 -3.54
CA THR A 80 -7.75 11.59 -4.08
C THR A 80 -8.92 11.88 -3.13
N ASN A 81 -9.80 12.81 -3.50
CA ASN A 81 -11.02 13.07 -2.75
C ASN A 81 -12.01 11.88 -2.76
N THR A 82 -11.87 10.96 -3.73
CA THR A 82 -12.83 9.87 -3.97
C THR A 82 -12.23 8.48 -3.85
N ALA A 83 -10.89 8.37 -3.77
CA ALA A 83 -10.18 7.11 -3.69
C ALA A 83 -9.02 7.20 -2.68
N PRO A 84 -8.80 6.16 -1.85
CA PRO A 84 -7.67 6.12 -0.93
C PRO A 84 -6.33 5.97 -1.67
N GLY A 85 -5.25 6.36 -1.00
CA GLY A 85 -3.88 6.01 -1.36
C GLY A 85 -3.18 5.24 -0.23
N PHE A 86 -2.02 4.65 -0.51
CA PHE A 86 -1.25 3.89 0.46
C PHE A 86 -0.88 4.70 1.69
N GLY A 87 -0.54 5.99 1.52
CA GLY A 87 -0.21 6.87 2.65
C GLY A 87 -1.41 7.12 3.57
N SER A 88 -2.60 7.35 3.00
CA SER A 88 -3.82 7.54 3.80
C SER A 88 -4.22 6.25 4.51
N VAL A 89 -4.15 5.11 3.82
CA VAL A 89 -4.45 3.80 4.39
C VAL A 89 -3.51 3.48 5.55
N ASN A 90 -2.20 3.64 5.37
CA ASN A 90 -1.22 3.35 6.43
C ASN A 90 -1.49 4.17 7.70
N ARG A 91 -1.73 5.48 7.54
CA ARG A 91 -2.07 6.37 8.66
C ARG A 91 -3.37 5.94 9.35
N ASP A 92 -4.39 5.56 8.59
CA ASP A 92 -5.69 5.19 9.14
C ASP A 92 -5.59 3.86 9.91
N VAL A 93 -4.83 2.88 9.41
CA VAL A 93 -4.50 1.63 10.13
C VAL A 93 -3.70 1.91 11.40
N ALA A 94 -2.69 2.79 11.34
CA ALA A 94 -1.82 3.12 12.47
C ALA A 94 -2.58 3.67 13.70
N ARG A 95 -3.74 4.31 13.49
CA ARG A 95 -4.59 4.79 14.60
C ARG A 95 -5.08 3.66 15.50
N PHE A 96 -5.24 2.45 14.97
CA PHE A 96 -5.73 1.30 15.72
C PHE A 96 -4.65 0.60 16.55
N VAL A 97 -3.37 0.78 16.22
CA VAL A 97 -2.24 0.16 16.94
C VAL A 97 -2.26 0.51 18.42
N THR A 98 -2.36 1.79 18.74
CA THR A 98 -2.37 2.25 20.15
C THR A 98 -3.57 1.70 20.92
N MET A 99 -4.72 1.55 20.27
CA MET A 99 -5.92 1.01 20.91
C MET A 99 -5.77 -0.48 21.21
N VAL A 100 -5.19 -1.26 20.29
CA VAL A 100 -4.96 -2.71 20.47
C VAL A 100 -3.88 -3.00 21.49
N GLN A 101 -2.89 -2.11 21.62
CA GLN A 101 -1.74 -2.30 22.52
C GLN A 101 -1.91 -1.66 23.90
N SER A 102 -3.03 -0.97 24.18
CA SER A 102 -3.19 -0.18 25.42
C SER A 102 -3.49 -0.98 26.70
N GLY A 103 -3.46 -2.31 26.68
CA GLY A 103 -3.52 -3.15 27.88
C GLY A 103 -3.52 -4.64 27.56
N ASP A 104 -3.17 -5.49 28.52
CA ASP A 104 -3.15 -6.94 28.38
C ASP A 104 -4.57 -7.52 28.44
N ILE A 105 -5.40 -7.27 27.42
CA ILE A 105 -6.81 -7.69 27.36
C ILE A 105 -7.24 -7.93 25.91
N ARG A 106 -8.27 -8.77 25.74
CA ARG A 106 -8.93 -8.97 24.45
C ARG A 106 -9.41 -7.62 23.88
N PRO A 107 -9.03 -7.25 22.64
CA PRO A 107 -9.53 -6.05 21.99
C PRO A 107 -11.05 -6.06 21.86
N ALA A 108 -11.67 -4.89 22.06
CA ALA A 108 -13.10 -4.73 21.83
C ALA A 108 -13.45 -5.02 20.36
N LYS A 109 -14.61 -5.67 20.12
CA LYS A 109 -15.08 -5.96 18.76
C LYS A 109 -15.16 -4.71 17.87
N SER A 110 -15.55 -3.59 18.46
CA SER A 110 -15.63 -2.30 17.78
C SER A 110 -14.28 -1.84 17.21
N ILE A 111 -13.15 -2.22 17.80
CA ILE A 111 -11.83 -1.88 17.24
C ILE A 111 -11.63 -2.60 15.89
N ILE A 112 -12.02 -3.88 15.82
CA ILE A 112 -11.89 -4.71 14.62
C ILE A 112 -12.86 -4.21 13.54
N GLU A 113 -14.12 -3.96 13.91
CA GLU A 113 -15.16 -3.46 13.00
C GLU A 113 -14.78 -2.10 12.40
N ASN A 114 -14.23 -1.18 13.22
CA ASN A 114 -13.79 0.13 12.75
C ASN A 114 -12.50 0.09 11.92
N ALA A 115 -11.68 -0.96 12.05
CA ALA A 115 -10.48 -1.15 11.25
C ALA A 115 -10.77 -1.83 9.88
N ALA A 116 -11.89 -2.53 9.75
CA ALA A 116 -12.28 -3.24 8.53
C ALA A 116 -12.29 -2.35 7.26
N PRO A 117 -12.81 -1.10 7.29
CA PRO A 117 -12.75 -0.21 6.13
C PRO A 117 -11.33 0.08 5.63
N SER A 118 -10.34 0.15 6.54
CA SER A 118 -8.94 0.36 6.14
C SER A 118 -8.36 -0.87 5.42
N CYS A 119 -8.78 -2.08 5.79
CA CYS A 119 -8.39 -3.29 5.07
C CYS A 119 -8.98 -3.33 3.66
N LEU A 120 -10.27 -2.99 3.51
CA LEU A 120 -10.92 -2.91 2.19
C LEU A 120 -10.28 -1.83 1.31
N ALA A 121 -9.94 -0.68 1.90
CA ALA A 121 -9.19 0.37 1.20
C ALA A 121 -7.81 -0.14 0.76
N LEU A 122 -7.10 -0.91 1.60
CA LEU A 122 -5.82 -1.51 1.21
C LEU A 122 -5.97 -2.49 0.03
N GLN A 123 -6.96 -3.37 0.06
CA GLN A 123 -7.26 -4.28 -1.06
C GLN A 123 -7.50 -3.49 -2.36
N TYR A 124 -8.29 -2.42 -2.29
CA TYR A 124 -8.57 -1.57 -3.44
C TYR A 124 -7.30 -0.95 -4.03
N VAL A 125 -6.44 -0.35 -3.21
CA VAL A 125 -5.21 0.30 -3.71
C VAL A 125 -4.19 -0.75 -4.20
N LEU A 126 -4.10 -1.92 -3.56
CA LEU A 126 -3.27 -3.03 -4.04
C LEU A 126 -3.75 -3.57 -5.40
N ALA A 127 -5.06 -3.65 -5.63
CA ALA A 127 -5.60 -4.07 -6.92
C ALA A 127 -5.19 -3.10 -8.05
N ARG A 128 -5.36 -1.79 -7.84
CA ARG A 128 -4.88 -0.77 -8.79
C ARG A 128 -3.36 -0.85 -9.00
N TRP A 129 -2.60 -1.09 -7.92
CA TRP A 129 -1.15 -1.24 -8.02
C TRP A 129 -0.75 -2.47 -8.85
N ARG A 130 -1.52 -3.56 -8.75
CA ARG A 130 -1.37 -4.74 -9.60
C ARG A 130 -1.62 -4.42 -11.07
N GLU A 131 -2.74 -3.76 -11.38
CA GLU A 131 -3.10 -3.36 -12.75
C GLU A 131 -1.98 -2.54 -13.40
N ILE A 132 -1.39 -1.58 -12.68
CA ILE A 132 -0.23 -0.84 -13.20
C ILE A 132 0.95 -1.76 -13.53
N ASN A 133 1.28 -2.70 -12.64
CA ASN A 133 2.42 -3.59 -12.85
C ASN A 133 2.19 -4.65 -13.94
N THR A 134 0.94 -5.02 -14.23
CA THR A 134 0.59 -6.04 -15.23
C THR A 134 0.22 -5.48 -16.59
N GLU A 135 -0.21 -4.23 -16.68
CA GLU A 135 -0.74 -3.62 -17.90
C GLU A 135 -0.02 -2.31 -18.25
N ALA A 136 -0.28 -1.23 -17.49
CA ALA A 136 0.17 0.11 -17.86
C ALA A 136 1.71 0.23 -17.94
N LEU A 137 2.44 -0.41 -17.02
CA LEU A 137 3.89 -0.35 -16.98
C LEU A 137 4.55 -1.17 -18.12
N PRO A 138 4.13 -2.41 -18.43
CA PRO A 138 4.50 -3.10 -19.66
C PRO A 138 4.26 -2.30 -20.94
N ASP A 139 3.10 -1.63 -21.06
CA ASP A 139 2.78 -0.81 -22.23
C ASP A 139 3.73 0.38 -22.38
N LEU A 140 3.95 1.12 -21.28
CA LEU A 140 4.96 2.19 -21.27
C LEU A 140 6.36 1.64 -21.59
N ASN A 141 6.72 0.47 -21.08
CA ASN A 141 8.01 -0.16 -21.38
C ASN A 141 8.20 -0.48 -22.87
N ASN A 142 7.13 -0.82 -23.58
CA ASN A 142 7.18 -0.98 -25.04
C ASN A 142 7.48 0.35 -25.74
N LEU A 143 6.80 1.43 -25.34
CA LEU A 143 7.03 2.77 -25.86
C LEU A 143 8.45 3.29 -25.55
N LEU A 144 8.96 3.02 -24.35
CA LEU A 144 10.33 3.38 -23.96
C LEU A 144 11.36 2.67 -24.84
N ARG A 145 11.18 1.37 -25.11
CA ARG A 145 12.08 0.61 -26.00
C ARG A 145 12.06 1.14 -27.44
N GLN A 146 10.89 1.50 -27.97
CA GLN A 146 10.77 2.11 -29.30
C GLN A 146 11.54 3.45 -29.38
N ASN A 147 11.63 4.16 -28.26
CA ASN A 147 12.40 5.40 -28.11
C ASN A 147 13.84 5.17 -27.62
N LYS A 148 14.35 3.93 -27.66
CA LYS A 148 15.71 3.54 -27.27
C LYS A 148 16.06 3.85 -25.80
N LEU A 149 15.07 3.90 -24.93
CA LEU A 149 15.23 4.05 -23.49
C LEU A 149 15.13 2.69 -22.79
N SER A 150 15.78 2.58 -21.64
CA SER A 150 15.67 1.39 -20.78
C SER A 150 14.25 1.25 -20.23
N PRO A 151 13.71 0.02 -20.15
CA PRO A 151 12.44 -0.21 -19.49
C PRO A 151 12.55 0.03 -17.98
N LEU A 152 11.44 0.44 -17.37
CA LEU A 152 11.24 0.56 -15.94
C LEU A 152 10.96 -0.83 -15.33
N ALA A 153 11.40 -1.02 -14.08
CA ALA A 153 11.21 -2.28 -13.37
C ALA A 153 9.75 -2.46 -12.91
N THR A 154 9.18 -3.63 -13.16
CA THR A 154 7.93 -4.08 -12.53
C THR A 154 8.25 -4.73 -11.19
N VAL A 155 7.27 -4.71 -10.27
CA VAL A 155 7.35 -5.41 -8.98
C VAL A 155 6.25 -6.45 -8.87
N THR A 156 6.50 -7.50 -8.09
CA THR A 156 5.43 -8.39 -7.66
C THR A 156 4.69 -7.74 -6.49
N VAL A 157 3.49 -7.25 -6.77
CA VAL A 157 2.64 -6.65 -5.73
C VAL A 157 2.18 -7.72 -4.75
N GLU A 158 2.15 -7.36 -3.47
CA GLU A 158 1.68 -8.23 -2.40
C GLU A 158 0.25 -8.72 -2.64
N LYS A 159 -0.07 -9.90 -2.09
CA LYS A 159 -1.42 -10.45 -2.14
C LYS A 159 -2.37 -9.61 -1.27
N ASP A 160 -3.65 -9.68 -1.59
CA ASP A 160 -4.67 -8.97 -0.83
C ASP A 160 -4.65 -9.41 0.65
N PRO A 161 -4.73 -8.47 1.59
CA PRO A 161 -4.85 -8.80 3.01
C PRO A 161 -6.16 -9.54 3.28
N VAL A 162 -6.16 -10.37 4.32
CA VAL A 162 -7.39 -10.95 4.85
C VAL A 162 -8.10 -9.89 5.69
N CYS A 163 -9.31 -9.50 5.27
CA CYS A 163 -10.13 -8.56 6.02
C CYS A 163 -11.08 -9.29 6.98
N PRO A 164 -11.30 -8.75 8.20
CA PRO A 164 -12.32 -9.26 9.10
C PRO A 164 -13.70 -9.13 8.45
N LYS A 165 -14.57 -10.12 8.74
CA LYS A 165 -15.97 -10.14 8.31
C LYS A 165 -16.86 -9.38 9.27
#